data_AF-A0A3B6MX60-F1
#
_entry.id   AF-A0A3B6MX60-F1
#
_cell.length_a   1.000
_cell.length_b   1.000
_cell.length_c   1.000
_cell.angle_alpha   90.00
_cell.angle_beta   90.00
_cell.angle_gamma   90.00
#
_symmetry.space_group_name_H-M   'P 1'
#
loop_
_entity.id
_entity.type
_entity.pdbx_description
1 polymer ?
#
loop_
_entity_poly.entity_id
_entity_poly.type
_entity_poly.pdbx_seq_one_letter_code
_entity_poly.pdbx_strand_id
1 'polypeptide(L)'
;MASFVSPTSTSSIAGLLLFVIASFLQGLVAAAGVTFTFTNRCGGTVWPGVLANSGSAPLETTGFALGPGEARSLAAPAGWSGRFWARTGCAFDGTSGGKCATGDCGSGEAECHGSGAAPPATLVEFTLGGGGGGKEDYYDVSLVDGYNVPVVVEPSAAGCPATGCLVDLNERCPPELRAAEGCRSACEAFDRPEYCCSGAFGGPDTCRPSAYSQAFKAACPRAYSYAYDDATSTFTCAASAAYSVTFCPRAGTSSSLKSSNDPLPRPGDVVAGAQVAADTWLASLATGESDAAAARTAAAAALRAALAAAAVALLVSSL
;
A
#
# COMPACT_ATOMS: atom_id res chain seq x y z
N MET A 1 78.89 21.74 -23.50
CA MET A 1 77.53 21.18 -23.45
C MET A 1 77.35 20.52 -22.09
N ALA A 2 76.66 21.17 -21.16
CA ALA A 2 76.27 20.57 -19.89
C ALA A 2 74.82 20.99 -19.63
N SER A 3 73.88 20.07 -19.82
CA SER A 3 72.46 20.30 -19.55
C SER A 3 72.19 20.06 -18.08
N PHE A 4 71.80 21.11 -17.36
CA PHE A 4 71.24 21.00 -16.02
C PHE A 4 69.81 20.45 -16.12
N VAL A 5 69.60 19.23 -15.65
CA VAL A 5 68.27 18.67 -15.39
C VAL A 5 67.90 19.04 -13.96
N SER A 6 66.89 19.89 -13.77
CA SER A 6 66.36 20.25 -12.46
C SER A 6 65.61 19.06 -11.85
N PRO A 7 65.73 18.81 -10.53
CA PRO A 7 64.98 17.75 -9.86
C PRO A 7 63.50 18.16 -9.78
N THR A 8 62.64 17.41 -10.45
CA THR A 8 61.20 17.57 -10.31
C THR A 8 60.76 17.13 -8.91
N SER A 9 60.07 18.04 -8.24
CA SER A 9 59.59 17.94 -6.86
C SER A 9 58.69 16.71 -6.65
N THR A 10 59.24 15.67 -6.00
CA THR A 10 58.51 14.48 -5.53
C THR A 10 57.39 14.84 -4.54
N SER A 11 57.46 16.02 -3.93
CA SER A 11 56.47 16.55 -2.97
C SER A 11 55.11 16.84 -3.62
N SER A 12 55.09 17.25 -4.89
CA SER A 12 53.84 17.65 -5.58
C SER A 12 52.98 16.45 -6.00
N ILE A 13 53.59 15.30 -6.29
CA ILE A 13 52.87 14.07 -6.68
C ILE A 13 52.22 13.41 -5.47
N ALA A 14 52.91 13.39 -4.33
CA ALA A 14 52.36 12.87 -3.07
C ALA A 14 51.14 13.69 -2.60
N GLY A 15 51.18 15.02 -2.73
CA GLY A 15 50.05 15.89 -2.39
C GLY A 15 48.82 15.67 -3.29
N LEU A 16 49.03 15.47 -4.60
CA LEU A 16 47.95 15.19 -5.55
C LEU A 16 47.29 13.83 -5.29
N LEU A 17 48.09 12.79 -5.00
CA LEU A 17 47.59 11.46 -4.61
C LEU A 17 46.81 11.51 -3.30
N LEU A 18 47.29 12.24 -2.29
CA LEU A 18 46.57 12.39 -1.01
C LEU A 18 45.24 13.14 -1.20
N PHE A 19 45.21 14.14 -2.08
CA PHE A 19 43.99 14.87 -2.41
C PHE A 19 42.99 13.97 -3.16
N VAL A 20 43.43 13.19 -4.15
CA VAL A 20 42.58 12.22 -4.86
C VAL A 20 42.05 11.14 -3.92
N ILE A 21 42.89 10.60 -3.02
CA ILE A 21 42.48 9.60 -2.01
C ILE A 21 41.50 10.23 -1.00
N ALA A 22 41.73 11.46 -0.53
CA ALA A 22 40.82 12.17 0.36
C ALA A 22 39.48 12.49 -0.32
N SER A 23 39.48 12.87 -1.61
CA SER A 23 38.28 13.05 -2.42
C SER A 23 37.53 11.73 -2.68
N PHE A 24 38.24 10.61 -2.79
CA PHE A 24 37.63 9.28 -2.89
C PHE A 24 37.02 8.80 -1.57
N LEU A 25 37.63 9.17 -0.42
CA LEU A 25 37.15 8.84 0.93
C LEU A 25 36.00 9.74 1.40
N GLN A 26 35.83 10.93 0.81
CA GLN A 26 34.71 11.84 1.09
C GLN A 26 33.36 11.35 0.50
N GLY A 27 33.38 10.31 -0.34
CA GLY A 27 32.20 9.73 -0.99
C GLY A 27 31.50 8.60 -0.24
N LEU A 28 32.01 8.16 0.92
CA LEU A 28 31.44 7.04 1.69
C LEU A 28 30.68 7.51 2.94
N VAL A 29 29.86 8.55 2.83
CA VAL A 29 28.77 8.71 3.79
C VAL A 29 27.67 7.76 3.31
N ALA A 30 27.64 6.55 3.86
CA ALA A 30 26.44 5.73 3.78
C ALA A 30 25.32 6.54 4.44
N ALA A 31 24.48 7.19 3.63
CA ALA A 31 23.27 7.81 4.12
C ALA A 31 22.50 6.70 4.86
N ALA A 32 22.22 6.91 6.14
CA ALA A 32 21.37 6.01 6.92
C ALA A 32 19.99 5.99 6.21
N GLY A 33 19.75 4.94 5.46
CA GLY A 33 18.59 4.79 4.58
C GLY A 33 18.05 3.37 4.64
N VAL A 34 16.82 3.20 4.19
CA VAL A 34 16.13 1.92 4.15
C VAL A 34 16.24 1.36 2.74
N THR A 35 16.54 0.07 2.63
CA THR A 35 16.59 -0.60 1.32
C THR A 35 15.27 -1.33 1.04
N PHE A 36 14.61 -0.98 -0.05
CA PHE A 36 13.47 -1.73 -0.58
C PHE A 36 13.99 -2.73 -1.61
N THR A 37 13.64 -4.01 -1.49
CA THR A 37 13.98 -5.04 -2.49
C THR A 37 12.71 -5.57 -3.12
N PHE A 38 12.49 -5.22 -4.38
CA PHE A 38 11.35 -5.63 -5.19
C PHE A 38 11.66 -6.97 -5.84
N THR A 39 10.76 -7.94 -5.72
CA THR A 39 10.89 -9.25 -6.36
C THR A 39 9.63 -9.57 -7.16
N ASN A 40 9.79 -9.92 -8.44
CA ASN A 40 8.69 -10.38 -9.27
C ASN A 40 8.60 -11.91 -9.23
N ARG A 41 7.52 -12.46 -8.66
CA ARG A 41 7.20 -13.89 -8.72
C ARG A 41 5.99 -14.19 -9.60
N CYS A 42 5.47 -13.20 -10.31
CA CYS A 42 4.39 -13.34 -11.27
C CYS A 42 4.86 -14.10 -12.53
N GLY A 43 3.91 -14.60 -13.32
CA GLY A 43 4.21 -15.32 -14.57
C GLY A 43 4.66 -14.41 -15.72
N GLY A 44 4.40 -13.10 -15.62
CA GLY A 44 4.80 -12.09 -16.61
C GLY A 44 5.64 -10.99 -16.00
N THR A 45 6.22 -10.14 -16.85
CA THR A 45 6.89 -8.91 -16.42
C THR A 45 5.88 -8.01 -15.71
N VAL A 46 6.32 -7.42 -14.60
CA VAL A 46 5.63 -6.31 -13.95
C VAL A 46 6.48 -5.06 -14.09
N TRP A 47 5.86 -3.90 -14.08
CA TRP A 47 6.58 -2.63 -14.13
C TRP A 47 6.30 -1.84 -12.87
N PRO A 48 7.11 -1.99 -11.80
CA PRO A 48 6.90 -1.22 -10.59
C PRO A 48 6.90 0.29 -10.88
N GLY A 49 5.97 0.99 -10.25
CA GLY A 49 5.92 2.45 -10.19
C GLY A 49 6.31 2.93 -8.79
N VAL A 50 6.92 4.10 -8.73
CA VAL A 50 7.39 4.73 -7.49
C VAL A 50 6.90 6.17 -7.46
N LEU A 51 6.22 6.55 -6.38
CA LEU A 51 5.82 7.92 -6.13
C LEU A 51 6.27 8.35 -4.74
N ALA A 52 7.14 9.36 -4.67
CA ALA A 52 7.44 10.04 -3.43
C ALA A 52 6.30 11.01 -3.07
N ASN A 53 5.93 11.06 -1.78
CA ASN A 53 4.94 12.00 -1.28
C ASN A 53 5.49 13.43 -1.29
N SER A 54 4.59 14.42 -1.21
CA SER A 54 4.97 15.83 -1.10
C SER A 54 5.95 16.05 0.06
N GLY A 55 7.06 16.72 -0.22
CA GLY A 55 8.13 16.97 0.74
C GLY A 55 9.15 15.82 0.91
N SER A 56 8.92 14.65 0.29
CA SER A 56 9.91 13.57 0.24
C SER A 56 10.82 13.68 -0.98
N ALA A 57 12.08 13.26 -0.82
CA ALA A 57 13.03 13.24 -1.93
C ALA A 57 12.62 12.18 -2.99
N PRO A 58 12.85 12.46 -4.29
CA PRO A 58 12.71 11.42 -5.32
C PRO A 58 13.72 10.30 -5.07
N LEU A 59 13.33 9.07 -5.40
CA LEU A 59 14.27 7.94 -5.44
C LEU A 59 15.00 7.91 -6.79
N GLU A 60 15.93 6.96 -6.95
CA GLU A 60 16.74 6.80 -8.17
C GLU A 60 15.89 6.65 -9.46
N THR A 61 14.68 6.11 -9.34
CA THR A 61 13.74 5.87 -10.44
C THR A 61 12.31 6.06 -9.94
N THR A 62 11.43 6.47 -10.84
CA THR A 62 9.97 6.54 -10.68
C THR A 62 9.24 5.36 -11.31
N GLY A 63 9.94 4.51 -12.06
CA GLY A 63 9.39 3.24 -12.54
C GLY A 63 10.34 2.45 -13.43
N PHE A 64 10.22 1.13 -13.39
CA PHE A 64 11.16 0.22 -14.06
C PHE A 64 10.50 -1.10 -14.46
N ALA A 65 11.14 -1.86 -15.35
CA ALA A 65 10.71 -3.21 -15.69
C ALA A 65 11.32 -4.23 -14.71
N LEU A 66 10.56 -5.25 -14.34
CA LEU A 66 11.00 -6.37 -13.51
C LEU A 66 10.44 -7.68 -14.08
N GLY A 67 11.28 -8.45 -14.75
CA GLY A 67 10.92 -9.72 -15.39
C GLY A 67 10.63 -10.85 -14.38
N PRO A 68 10.03 -11.97 -14.81
CA PRO A 68 9.74 -13.10 -13.92
C PRO A 68 10.99 -13.63 -13.20
N GLY A 69 10.93 -13.69 -11.87
CA GLY A 69 12.02 -14.15 -11.02
C GLY A 69 13.11 -13.11 -10.74
N GLU A 70 13.05 -11.93 -11.38
CA GLU A 70 14.01 -10.86 -11.14
C GLU A 70 13.74 -10.13 -9.82
N ALA A 71 14.82 -9.54 -9.30
CA ALA A 71 14.76 -8.65 -8.16
C ALA A 71 15.57 -7.38 -8.42
N ARG A 72 15.10 -6.25 -7.90
CA ARG A 72 15.80 -4.96 -7.93
C ARG A 72 15.67 -4.28 -6.58
N SER A 73 16.73 -3.64 -6.11
CA SER A 73 16.70 -2.86 -4.87
C SER A 73 16.72 -1.36 -5.16
N LEU A 74 16.02 -0.59 -4.32
CA LEU A 74 16.07 0.86 -4.26
C LEU A 74 16.41 1.29 -2.84
N ALA A 75 17.25 2.31 -2.70
CA ALA A 75 17.52 2.94 -1.42
C ALA A 75 16.61 4.16 -1.24
N ALA A 76 16.01 4.29 -0.06
CA ALA A 76 15.27 5.49 0.34
C ALA A 76 15.97 6.15 1.54
N PRO A 77 16.04 7.49 1.57
CA PRO A 77 16.60 8.19 2.72
C PRO A 77 15.73 7.98 3.96
N ALA A 78 16.35 8.11 5.12
CA ALA A 78 15.66 8.37 6.38
C ALA A 78 14.56 9.43 6.22
N GLY A 79 13.34 9.12 6.70
CA GLY A 79 12.23 10.08 6.69
C GLY A 79 11.42 10.09 5.40
N TRP A 80 11.78 9.25 4.43
CA TRP A 80 11.06 9.15 3.17
C TRP A 80 9.63 8.65 3.38
N SER A 81 8.69 9.26 2.68
CA SER A 81 7.30 8.83 2.58
C SER A 81 6.90 8.74 1.11
N GLY A 82 6.14 7.71 0.77
CA GLY A 82 5.72 7.49 -0.60
C GLY A 82 5.05 6.12 -0.77
N ARG A 83 4.85 5.76 -2.03
CA ARG A 83 4.15 4.54 -2.40
C ARG A 83 4.75 3.85 -3.62
N PHE A 84 4.52 2.56 -3.68
CA PHE A 84 4.89 1.67 -4.77
C PHE A 84 3.65 0.92 -5.25
N TRP A 85 3.67 0.49 -6.51
CA TRP A 85 2.68 -0.41 -7.09
C TRP A 85 3.30 -1.18 -8.24
N ALA A 86 2.64 -2.21 -8.76
CA ALA A 86 3.05 -2.91 -9.96
C ALA A 86 2.06 -2.63 -11.10
N ARG A 87 2.58 -2.29 -12.28
CA ARG A 87 1.83 -2.25 -13.54
C ARG A 87 1.92 -3.57 -14.27
N THR A 88 0.85 -3.95 -14.97
CA THR A 88 0.78 -5.18 -15.79
C THR A 88 0.36 -4.88 -17.22
N GLY A 89 0.68 -5.82 -18.14
CA GLY A 89 0.25 -5.70 -19.53
C GLY A 89 0.83 -4.48 -20.25
N CYS A 90 2.02 -4.03 -19.87
CA CYS A 90 2.61 -2.81 -20.43
C CYS A 90 3.25 -3.06 -21.80
N ALA A 91 3.05 -2.11 -22.71
CA ALA A 91 3.73 -2.07 -24.00
C ALA A 91 4.40 -0.70 -24.19
N PHE A 92 5.71 -0.62 -23.95
CA PHE A 92 6.51 0.58 -24.20
C PHE A 92 7.30 0.40 -25.49
N ASP A 93 6.81 0.94 -26.61
CA ASP A 93 7.39 0.75 -27.95
C ASP A 93 8.41 1.83 -28.36
N GLY A 94 8.63 2.84 -27.51
CA GLY A 94 9.57 3.94 -27.75
C GLY A 94 9.17 4.94 -28.84
N THR A 95 8.00 4.80 -29.48
CA THR A 95 7.58 5.67 -30.59
C THR A 95 6.18 6.26 -30.45
N SER A 96 5.28 5.64 -29.67
CA SER A 96 3.88 6.06 -29.57
C SER A 96 3.36 6.28 -28.14
N GLY A 97 4.24 6.33 -27.14
CA GLY A 97 3.85 6.40 -25.73
C GLY A 97 3.17 5.10 -25.29
N GLY A 98 3.84 4.35 -24.43
CA GLY A 98 3.31 3.06 -23.97
C GLY A 98 2.17 3.19 -22.98
N LYS A 99 1.41 2.10 -22.84
CA LYS A 99 0.34 1.98 -21.85
C LYS A 99 0.42 0.64 -21.14
N CYS A 100 -0.08 0.62 -19.91
CA CYS A 100 -0.31 -0.58 -19.12
C CYS A 100 -1.81 -0.87 -19.01
N ALA A 101 -2.14 -2.15 -18.85
CA ALA A 101 -3.53 -2.59 -18.68
C ALA A 101 -4.05 -2.30 -17.25
N THR A 102 -3.17 -2.39 -16.24
CA THR A 102 -3.48 -1.99 -14.85
C THR A 102 -2.38 -1.12 -14.26
N GLY A 103 -2.75 -0.23 -13.34
CA GLY A 103 -1.82 0.62 -12.59
C GLY A 103 -1.09 1.66 -13.44
N ASP A 104 -1.51 1.89 -14.69
CA ASP A 104 -0.85 2.82 -15.61
C ASP A 104 -0.69 4.20 -14.98
N CYS A 105 0.49 4.82 -15.15
CA CYS A 105 0.75 6.14 -14.57
C CYS A 105 0.64 7.28 -15.58
N GLY A 106 0.14 7.01 -16.79
CA GLY A 106 -0.15 8.01 -17.82
C GLY A 106 1.06 8.68 -18.45
N SER A 107 2.28 8.28 -18.08
CA SER A 107 3.52 8.91 -18.57
C SER A 107 3.88 8.52 -20.00
N GLY A 108 3.34 7.41 -20.52
CA GLY A 108 3.79 6.86 -21.79
C GLY A 108 5.09 6.06 -21.70
N GLU A 109 5.66 5.91 -20.49
CA GLU A 109 7.02 5.39 -20.29
C GLU A 109 7.11 4.44 -19.08
N ALA A 110 8.24 3.74 -18.99
CA ALA A 110 8.55 2.98 -17.78
C ALA A 110 8.69 3.90 -16.56
N GLU A 111 9.27 5.09 -16.71
CA GLU A 111 9.31 6.11 -15.66
C GLU A 111 7.92 6.78 -15.50
N CYS A 112 7.48 6.99 -14.26
CA CYS A 112 6.18 7.61 -13.97
C CYS A 112 6.25 9.13 -13.75
N HIS A 113 7.44 9.72 -13.65
CA HIS A 113 7.67 11.17 -13.60
C HIS A 113 6.84 11.90 -12.54
N GLY A 114 6.64 11.27 -11.38
CA GLY A 114 5.83 11.83 -10.29
C GLY A 114 4.31 11.66 -10.44
N SER A 115 3.85 10.89 -11.42
CA SER A 115 2.45 10.50 -11.57
C SER A 115 2.12 9.24 -10.78
N GLY A 116 0.91 9.19 -10.22
CA GLY A 116 0.39 8.01 -9.49
C GLY A 116 -0.22 6.96 -10.41
N ALA A 117 -0.55 5.80 -9.85
CA ALA A 117 -1.25 4.74 -10.55
C ALA A 117 -2.70 5.14 -10.88
N ALA A 118 -3.16 4.82 -12.08
CA ALA A 118 -4.58 4.73 -12.38
C ALA A 118 -5.16 3.44 -11.76
N PRO A 119 -6.20 3.54 -10.92
CA PRO A 119 -6.91 2.37 -10.38
C PRO A 119 -7.52 1.46 -11.47
N PRO A 120 -7.72 0.16 -11.21
CA PRO A 120 -7.41 -0.54 -9.96
C PRO A 120 -5.91 -0.84 -9.81
N ALA A 121 -5.37 -0.56 -8.63
CA ALA A 121 -3.96 -0.84 -8.30
C ALA A 121 -3.80 -1.19 -6.82
N THR A 122 -3.14 -2.31 -6.54
CA THR A 122 -2.68 -2.62 -5.19
C THR A 122 -1.50 -1.71 -4.85
N LEU A 123 -1.63 -0.94 -3.79
CA LEU A 123 -0.60 0.00 -3.34
C LEU A 123 0.20 -0.60 -2.18
N VAL A 124 1.46 -0.18 -2.11
CA VAL A 124 2.35 -0.40 -0.97
C VAL A 124 2.80 0.96 -0.48
N GLU A 125 2.51 1.30 0.77
CA GLU A 125 2.69 2.65 1.30
C GLU A 125 3.68 2.63 2.46
N PHE A 126 4.50 3.68 2.55
CA PHE A 126 5.52 3.82 3.58
C PHE A 126 5.62 5.25 4.10
N THR A 127 5.88 5.37 5.39
CA THR A 127 6.42 6.58 6.04
C THR A 127 7.53 6.16 6.99
N LEU A 128 8.77 6.43 6.62
CA LEU A 128 9.95 5.99 7.37
C LEU A 128 10.26 6.92 8.54
N GLY A 129 10.62 6.35 9.68
CA GLY A 129 10.83 7.06 10.95
C GLY A 129 12.07 7.97 11.00
N GLY A 130 12.83 8.12 9.92
CA GLY A 130 14.00 9.00 9.93
C GLY A 130 15.34 8.33 10.29
N GLY A 131 15.44 7.00 10.23
CA GLY A 131 16.71 6.25 10.28
C GLY A 131 17.62 6.55 11.49
N GLY A 132 17.53 5.73 12.54
CA GLY A 132 18.33 5.88 13.75
C GLY A 132 17.77 6.95 14.71
N GLY A 133 17.47 6.56 15.96
CA GLY A 133 16.93 7.47 16.98
C GLY A 133 15.58 7.08 17.60
N GLY A 134 15.06 5.87 17.32
CA GLY A 134 13.89 5.32 18.03
C GLY A 134 12.52 5.73 17.48
N LYS A 135 12.45 6.26 16.25
CA LYS A 135 11.18 6.53 15.55
C LYS A 135 10.80 5.34 14.67
N GLU A 136 9.51 5.01 14.67
CA GLU A 136 8.96 3.87 13.94
C GLU A 136 8.72 4.20 12.46
N ASP A 137 8.95 3.21 11.60
CA ASP A 137 8.43 3.21 10.24
C ASP A 137 6.96 2.78 10.29
N TYR A 138 6.13 3.38 9.43
CA TYR A 138 4.76 2.99 9.16
C TYR A 138 4.68 2.44 7.75
N TYR A 139 4.01 1.31 7.58
CA TYR A 139 3.88 0.67 6.28
C TYR A 139 2.62 -0.19 6.18
N ASP A 140 2.13 -0.33 4.97
CA ASP A 140 0.93 -1.10 4.69
C ASP A 140 0.87 -1.52 3.20
N VAL A 141 0.00 -2.50 2.94
CA VAL A 141 -0.54 -2.76 1.61
C VAL A 141 -1.98 -2.28 1.61
N SER A 142 -2.36 -1.53 0.57
CA SER A 142 -3.66 -0.88 0.48
C SER A 142 -4.43 -1.29 -0.77
N LEU A 143 -5.70 -1.62 -0.55
CA LEU A 143 -6.70 -1.97 -1.57
C LEU A 143 -7.76 -0.87 -1.72
N VAL A 144 -7.52 0.31 -1.14
CA VAL A 144 -8.40 1.49 -1.25
C VAL A 144 -8.60 1.87 -2.71
N ASP A 145 -7.53 1.78 -3.50
CA ASP A 145 -7.52 2.03 -4.94
C ASP A 145 -7.75 0.75 -5.77
N GLY A 146 -8.30 -0.30 -5.14
CA GLY A 146 -8.58 -1.58 -5.78
C GLY A 146 -7.41 -2.56 -5.73
N TYR A 147 -7.48 -3.57 -6.58
CA TYR A 147 -6.55 -4.68 -6.61
C TYR A 147 -6.20 -5.05 -8.05
N ASN A 148 -4.93 -5.33 -8.33
CA ASN A 148 -4.51 -5.86 -9.62
C ASN A 148 -3.58 -7.07 -9.48
N VAL A 149 -2.58 -7.00 -8.60
CA VAL A 149 -1.65 -8.12 -8.34
C VAL A 149 -1.51 -8.38 -6.83
N PRO A 150 -1.28 -9.64 -6.41
CA PRO A 150 -1.03 -9.91 -5.00
C PRO A 150 0.34 -9.38 -4.60
N VAL A 151 0.42 -8.73 -3.44
CA VAL A 151 1.65 -8.12 -2.93
C VAL A 151 1.83 -8.44 -1.46
N VAL A 152 3.07 -8.71 -1.07
CA VAL A 152 3.48 -8.86 0.33
C VAL A 152 4.72 -8.03 0.62
N VAL A 153 4.70 -7.39 1.78
CA VAL A 153 5.80 -6.61 2.35
C VAL A 153 6.26 -7.28 3.62
N GLU A 154 7.57 -7.53 3.71
CA GLU A 154 8.20 -8.10 4.91
C GLU A 154 9.38 -7.23 5.34
N PRO A 155 9.39 -6.70 6.57
CA PRO A 155 10.54 -6.01 7.15
C PRO A 155 11.68 -6.99 7.44
N SER A 156 12.93 -6.53 7.35
CA SER A 156 14.11 -7.32 7.71
C SER A 156 14.33 -7.42 9.22
N ALA A 157 13.81 -6.46 9.99
CA ALA A 157 13.86 -6.50 11.45
C ALA A 157 12.96 -7.60 12.03
N ALA A 158 13.52 -8.39 12.94
CA ALA A 158 12.77 -9.44 13.63
C ALA A 158 11.66 -8.85 14.51
N GLY A 159 10.51 -9.54 14.56
CA GLY A 159 9.36 -9.13 15.35
C GLY A 159 8.45 -8.09 14.67
N CYS A 160 8.88 -7.52 13.55
CA CYS A 160 8.03 -6.62 12.78
C CYS A 160 7.06 -7.41 11.87
N PRO A 161 5.75 -7.07 11.89
CA PRO A 161 4.73 -7.80 11.16
C PRO A 161 4.84 -7.65 9.63
N ALA A 162 4.54 -8.71 8.89
CA ALA A 162 4.34 -8.60 7.43
C ALA A 162 2.97 -7.98 7.10
N THR A 163 2.84 -7.34 5.94
CA THR A 163 1.56 -6.79 5.44
C THR A 163 1.36 -7.21 4.00
N GLY A 164 0.10 -7.33 3.56
CA GLY A 164 -0.19 -7.76 2.20
C GLY A 164 -1.44 -8.61 1.99
N CYS A 165 -1.53 -9.10 0.76
CA CYS A 165 -2.65 -9.85 0.22
C CYS A 165 -2.10 -11.07 -0.54
N LEU A 166 -2.22 -12.25 0.06
CA LEU A 166 -1.74 -13.52 -0.51
C LEU A 166 -2.76 -14.17 -1.46
N VAL A 167 -4.03 -13.82 -1.30
CA VAL A 167 -5.13 -14.36 -2.11
C VAL A 167 -5.19 -13.58 -3.42
N ASP A 168 -5.44 -14.29 -4.53
CA ASP A 168 -5.77 -13.60 -5.77
C ASP A 168 -7.21 -13.05 -5.70
N LEU A 169 -7.33 -11.77 -5.37
CA LEU A 169 -8.62 -11.09 -5.28
C LEU A 169 -9.33 -10.98 -6.64
N ASN A 170 -8.62 -11.09 -7.76
CA ASN A 170 -9.24 -11.09 -9.09
C ASN A 170 -10.20 -12.28 -9.27
N GLU A 171 -9.85 -13.45 -8.72
CA GLU A 171 -10.69 -14.66 -8.77
C GLU A 171 -11.93 -14.55 -7.86
N ARG A 172 -11.91 -13.63 -6.90
CA ARG A 172 -12.96 -13.42 -5.89
C ARG A 172 -13.66 -12.07 -6.04
N CYS A 173 -13.36 -11.35 -7.12
CA CYS A 173 -13.85 -9.99 -7.32
C CYS A 173 -15.39 -10.01 -7.51
N PRO A 174 -16.14 -9.25 -6.69
CA PRO A 174 -17.57 -9.06 -6.89
C PRO A 174 -17.86 -8.61 -8.33
N PRO A 175 -18.88 -9.17 -9.01
CA PRO A 175 -19.14 -8.91 -10.43
C PRO A 175 -19.16 -7.41 -10.80
N GLU A 176 -19.79 -6.59 -9.98
CA GLU A 176 -19.94 -5.14 -10.10
C GLU A 176 -18.61 -4.37 -9.97
N LEU A 177 -17.61 -4.96 -9.33
CA LEU A 177 -16.28 -4.38 -9.16
C LEU A 177 -15.27 -4.85 -10.21
N ARG A 178 -15.63 -5.80 -11.08
CA ARG A 178 -14.69 -6.34 -12.08
C ARG A 178 -14.33 -5.30 -13.13
N ALA A 179 -13.03 -5.09 -13.34
CA ALA A 179 -12.49 -4.36 -14.47
C ALA A 179 -12.07 -5.31 -15.60
N ALA A 180 -11.64 -4.76 -16.74
CA ALA A 180 -11.09 -5.56 -17.84
C ALA A 180 -9.88 -6.39 -17.35
N GLU A 181 -9.02 -5.75 -16.55
CA GLU A 181 -8.00 -6.39 -15.72
C GLU A 181 -8.05 -5.77 -14.33
N GLY A 182 -7.98 -6.59 -13.28
CA GLY A 182 -8.07 -6.13 -11.89
C GLY A 182 -9.49 -6.11 -11.30
N CYS A 183 -9.56 -5.72 -10.04
CA CYS A 183 -10.78 -5.54 -9.25
C CYS A 183 -10.81 -4.12 -8.67
N ARG A 184 -11.81 -3.33 -9.06
CA ARG A 184 -12.02 -1.98 -8.52
C ARG A 184 -12.37 -2.04 -7.04
N SER A 185 -12.03 -0.99 -6.29
CA SER A 185 -12.69 -0.76 -5.01
C SER A 185 -14.11 -0.20 -5.23
N ALA A 186 -14.92 -0.16 -4.18
CA ALA A 186 -16.25 0.45 -4.27
C ALA A 186 -16.20 1.95 -4.54
N CYS A 187 -15.16 2.66 -4.06
CA CYS A 187 -14.99 4.07 -4.38
C CYS A 187 -14.80 4.25 -5.88
N GLU A 188 -13.87 3.51 -6.47
CA GLU A 188 -13.57 3.58 -7.91
C GLU A 188 -14.77 3.17 -8.77
N ALA A 189 -15.48 2.11 -8.39
CA ALA A 189 -16.59 1.59 -9.19
C ALA A 189 -17.85 2.47 -9.16
N PHE A 190 -18.10 3.19 -8.07
CA PHE A 190 -19.38 3.88 -7.85
C PHE A 190 -19.27 5.39 -7.66
N ASP A 191 -18.07 5.92 -7.38
CA ASP A 191 -17.81 7.34 -7.12
C ASP A 191 -18.79 7.96 -6.10
N ARG A 192 -19.00 7.24 -5.01
CA ARG A 192 -19.94 7.62 -3.94
C ARG A 192 -19.20 8.08 -2.69
N PRO A 193 -19.61 9.21 -2.06
CA PRO A 193 -18.94 9.74 -0.87
C PRO A 193 -18.79 8.74 0.27
N GLU A 194 -19.78 7.86 0.48
CA GLU A 194 -19.75 6.81 1.50
C GLU A 194 -18.68 5.72 1.26
N TYR A 195 -18.28 5.49 0.01
CA TYR A 195 -17.22 4.54 -0.33
C TYR A 195 -15.87 5.20 -0.46
N CYS A 196 -15.84 6.46 -0.89
CA CYS A 196 -14.63 7.25 -1.05
C CYS A 196 -14.21 7.98 0.23
N CYS A 197 -15.00 7.87 1.31
CA CYS A 197 -14.79 8.59 2.56
C CYS A 197 -14.56 10.10 2.34
N SER A 198 -15.48 10.73 1.62
CA SER A 198 -15.38 12.14 1.24
C SER A 198 -16.63 12.93 1.67
N GLY A 199 -16.52 14.26 1.66
CA GLY A 199 -17.62 15.15 2.06
C GLY A 199 -18.13 14.84 3.49
N ALA A 200 -19.42 14.52 3.63
CA ALA A 200 -20.02 14.16 4.93
C ALA A 200 -19.42 12.88 5.55
N PHE A 201 -18.78 12.04 4.74
CA PHE A 201 -18.10 10.81 5.15
C PHE A 201 -16.59 11.00 5.29
N GLY A 202 -16.09 12.25 5.31
CA GLY A 202 -14.66 12.56 5.39
C GLY A 202 -14.01 12.38 6.76
N GLY A 203 -14.64 11.62 7.67
CA GLY A 203 -14.09 11.35 9.00
C GLY A 203 -14.22 9.87 9.38
N PRO A 204 -13.34 9.35 10.25
CA PRO A 204 -13.36 7.94 10.65
C PRO A 204 -14.67 7.54 11.36
N ASP A 205 -15.35 8.49 12.02
CA ASP A 205 -16.63 8.23 12.67
C ASP A 205 -17.81 8.18 11.68
N THR A 206 -17.66 8.82 10.51
CA THR A 206 -18.74 8.96 9.52
C THR A 206 -18.58 8.01 8.34
N CYS A 207 -17.36 7.64 7.93
CA CYS A 207 -17.13 6.61 6.93
C CYS A 207 -17.05 5.22 7.57
N ARG A 208 -18.03 4.36 7.27
CA ARG A 208 -18.11 3.01 7.84
C ARG A 208 -17.68 1.96 6.81
N PRO A 209 -17.15 0.80 7.25
CA PRO A 209 -16.89 -0.31 6.34
C PRO A 209 -18.16 -0.71 5.57
N SER A 210 -18.06 -0.83 4.26
CA SER A 210 -19.13 -1.31 3.39
C SER A 210 -19.06 -2.83 3.22
N ALA A 211 -20.10 -3.44 2.63
CA ALA A 211 -20.05 -4.85 2.26
C ALA A 211 -18.85 -5.16 1.34
N TYR A 212 -18.48 -4.23 0.46
CA TYR A 212 -17.34 -4.38 -0.45
C TYR A 212 -15.99 -4.33 0.28
N SER A 213 -15.78 -3.35 1.18
CA SER A 213 -14.53 -3.28 1.92
C SER A 213 -14.39 -4.43 2.92
N GLN A 214 -15.50 -4.92 3.48
CA GLN A 214 -15.50 -6.14 4.29
C GLN A 214 -15.14 -7.39 3.48
N ALA A 215 -15.60 -7.51 2.22
CA ALA A 215 -15.21 -8.61 1.35
C ALA A 215 -13.70 -8.60 1.04
N PHE A 216 -13.13 -7.43 0.73
CA PHE A 216 -11.69 -7.27 0.52
C PHE A 216 -10.91 -7.61 1.80
N LYS A 217 -11.40 -7.14 2.95
CA LYS A 217 -10.77 -7.41 4.25
C LYS A 217 -10.79 -8.89 4.62
N ALA A 218 -11.89 -9.58 4.36
CA ALA A 218 -12.01 -11.01 4.63
C ALA A 218 -11.01 -11.84 3.80
N ALA A 219 -10.76 -11.43 2.55
CA ALA A 219 -9.77 -12.08 1.70
C ALA A 219 -8.33 -11.71 2.09
N CYS A 220 -8.10 -10.45 2.47
CA CYS A 220 -6.78 -9.90 2.75
C CYS A 220 -6.79 -9.14 4.09
N PRO A 221 -6.79 -9.87 5.23
CA PRO A 221 -7.00 -9.28 6.56
C PRO A 221 -5.84 -8.37 7.01
N ARG A 222 -4.68 -8.47 6.36
CA ARG A 222 -3.48 -7.68 6.64
C ARG A 222 -3.23 -6.61 5.58
N ALA A 223 -4.27 -6.16 4.90
CA ALA A 223 -4.23 -5.03 3.98
C ALA A 223 -5.39 -4.07 4.30
N TYR A 224 -5.19 -2.79 4.00
CA TYR A 224 -6.25 -1.79 4.05
C TYR A 224 -7.34 -2.14 3.03
N SER A 225 -8.60 -2.15 3.46
CA SER A 225 -9.73 -2.38 2.55
C SER A 225 -10.57 -1.14 2.26
N TYR A 226 -10.41 -0.07 3.04
CA TYR A 226 -11.00 1.26 2.85
C TYR A 226 -10.20 2.32 3.64
N ALA A 227 -10.49 3.60 3.44
CA ALA A 227 -9.63 4.70 3.89
C ALA A 227 -9.38 4.81 5.41
N TYR A 228 -10.24 4.27 6.26
CA TYR A 228 -10.09 4.35 7.74
C TYR A 228 -9.95 2.96 8.40
N ASP A 229 -9.34 2.01 7.71
CA ASP A 229 -9.02 0.66 8.24
C ASP A 229 -7.72 0.63 9.07
N ASP A 230 -7.37 1.73 9.75
CA ASP A 230 -6.08 1.88 10.45
C ASP A 230 -5.85 0.81 11.52
N ALA A 231 -6.90 0.50 12.28
CA ALA A 231 -6.83 -0.36 13.47
C ALA A 231 -6.30 -1.77 13.18
N THR A 232 -6.37 -2.24 11.93
CA THR A 232 -5.96 -3.60 11.56
C THR A 232 -5.01 -3.65 10.37
N SER A 233 -4.63 -2.50 9.82
CA SER A 233 -3.89 -2.43 8.54
C SER A 233 -2.67 -1.51 8.56
N THR A 234 -2.54 -0.63 9.56
CA THR A 234 -1.28 0.09 9.79
C THR A 234 -0.31 -0.78 10.57
N PHE A 235 0.83 -1.05 9.97
CA PHE A 235 1.90 -1.79 10.64
C PHE A 235 3.05 -0.85 10.95
N THR A 236 3.65 -1.04 12.13
CA THR A 236 4.83 -0.30 12.53
C THR A 236 6.03 -1.22 12.69
N CYS A 237 7.22 -0.65 12.49
CA CYS A 237 8.46 -1.35 12.73
C CYS A 237 9.53 -0.37 13.21
N ALA A 238 10.15 -0.69 14.35
CA ALA A 238 11.31 0.04 14.81
C ALA A 238 12.56 -0.49 14.11
N ALA A 239 13.33 0.40 13.48
CA ALA A 239 14.69 0.14 13.00
C ALA A 239 14.83 -0.98 11.95
N SER A 240 13.87 -1.13 11.03
CA SER A 240 14.09 -1.99 9.86
C SER A 240 15.11 -1.38 8.92
N ALA A 241 16.19 -2.10 8.62
CA ALA A 241 17.19 -1.65 7.64
C ALA A 241 16.74 -1.87 6.20
N ALA A 242 15.79 -2.80 5.99
CA ALA A 242 15.31 -3.17 4.67
C ALA A 242 13.88 -3.71 4.69
N TYR A 243 13.19 -3.63 3.57
CA TYR A 243 11.90 -4.27 3.34
C TYR A 243 11.94 -5.02 2.02
N SER A 244 11.41 -6.25 2.00
CA SER A 244 11.14 -6.96 0.75
C SER A 244 9.73 -6.66 0.29
N VAL A 245 9.55 -6.28 -0.98
CA VAL A 245 8.27 -6.11 -1.65
C VAL A 245 8.16 -7.20 -2.71
N THR A 246 7.29 -8.18 -2.50
CA THR A 246 7.15 -9.34 -3.39
C THR A 246 5.82 -9.29 -4.12
N PHE A 247 5.87 -9.22 -5.44
CA PHE A 247 4.71 -9.36 -6.32
C PHE A 247 4.45 -10.84 -6.61
N CYS A 248 3.18 -11.26 -6.56
CA CYS A 248 2.71 -12.64 -6.68
C CYS A 248 3.46 -13.64 -5.75
N PRO A 249 3.51 -13.39 -4.44
CA PRO A 249 4.19 -14.26 -3.48
C PRO A 249 3.66 -15.69 -3.54
N ARG A 250 4.55 -16.67 -3.38
CA ARG A 250 4.15 -18.09 -3.34
C ARG A 250 3.65 -18.46 -1.95
N ALA A 251 2.56 -19.22 -1.89
CA ALA A 251 2.09 -19.80 -0.64
C ALA A 251 3.20 -20.68 -0.03
N GLY A 252 3.79 -20.24 1.10
CA GLY A 252 4.84 -20.97 1.83
C GLY A 252 6.21 -20.29 1.90
N THR A 253 6.46 -19.20 1.15
CA THR A 253 7.72 -18.43 1.26
C THR A 253 7.66 -17.25 2.23
N SER A 254 6.46 -16.72 2.51
CA SER A 254 6.28 -15.67 3.53
C SER A 254 5.94 -16.32 4.88
N SER A 255 6.96 -16.54 5.70
CA SER A 255 6.85 -17.16 7.02
C SER A 255 6.02 -16.33 8.01
N SER A 256 5.96 -15.00 7.79
CA SER A 256 5.45 -14.06 8.79
C SER A 256 3.95 -13.74 8.66
N LEU A 257 3.33 -14.02 7.51
CA LEU A 257 1.87 -13.87 7.32
C LEU A 257 1.08 -15.05 7.87
N LYS A 258 1.75 -16.16 8.19
CA LYS A 258 1.18 -17.37 8.80
C LYS A 258 1.18 -17.35 10.34
N SER A 259 1.88 -16.40 10.96
CA SER A 259 2.08 -16.38 12.41
C SER A 259 1.14 -15.40 13.11
N SER A 260 -0.16 -15.68 13.02
CA SER A 260 -1.12 -15.41 14.09
C SER A 260 -1.74 -16.77 14.41
N ASN A 261 -1.93 -17.12 15.68
CA ASN A 261 -2.48 -18.42 16.11
C ASN A 261 -3.95 -18.68 15.69
N ASP A 262 -4.41 -18.09 14.59
CA ASP A 262 -5.67 -18.43 13.95
C ASP A 262 -5.42 -19.48 12.86
N PRO A 263 -6.14 -20.61 12.85
CA PRO A 263 -5.99 -21.60 11.79
C PRO A 263 -6.42 -20.94 10.46
N LEU A 264 -5.48 -20.81 9.53
CA LEU A 264 -5.84 -20.67 8.12
C LEU A 264 -6.74 -21.86 7.75
N PRO A 265 -7.94 -21.65 7.18
CA PRO A 265 -8.80 -22.75 6.77
C PRO A 265 -8.05 -23.62 5.76
N ARG A 266 -7.92 -24.92 6.03
CA ARG A 266 -7.34 -25.85 5.07
C ARG A 266 -8.32 -26.01 3.89
N PRO A 267 -7.83 -26.28 2.67
CA PRO A 267 -8.68 -26.66 1.55
C PRO A 267 -9.31 -28.02 1.88
N GLY A 268 -10.52 -28.01 2.45
CA GLY A 268 -11.21 -29.19 2.93
C GLY A 268 -12.09 -28.98 4.17
N ASP A 269 -11.78 -27.96 5.00
CA ASP A 269 -12.62 -27.64 6.17
C ASP A 269 -13.78 -26.68 5.83
N VAL A 270 -13.88 -26.28 4.55
CA VAL A 270 -14.95 -25.44 4.00
C VAL A 270 -16.13 -26.32 3.59
N VAL A 271 -16.75 -27.03 4.54
CA VAL A 271 -18.03 -27.68 4.29
C VAL A 271 -19.02 -27.17 5.33
N ALA A 272 -20.10 -26.55 4.81
CA ALA A 272 -21.32 -26.07 5.48
C ALA A 272 -21.37 -24.63 6.02
N GLY A 273 -20.28 -23.98 6.44
CA GLY A 273 -20.37 -22.63 7.07
C GLY A 273 -20.24 -21.43 6.11
N ALA A 274 -19.22 -21.42 5.27
CA ALA A 274 -18.87 -20.28 4.41
C ALA A 274 -19.75 -20.17 3.15
N GLN A 275 -20.30 -21.29 2.68
CA GLN A 275 -21.30 -21.28 1.59
C GLN A 275 -22.56 -20.56 2.04
N VAL A 276 -23.01 -20.76 3.28
CA VAL A 276 -24.22 -20.11 3.80
C VAL A 276 -24.05 -18.60 3.87
N ALA A 277 -22.87 -18.07 4.21
CA ALA A 277 -22.60 -16.63 4.24
C ALA A 277 -22.48 -16.00 2.83
N ALA A 278 -21.84 -16.70 1.89
CA ALA A 278 -21.78 -16.26 0.49
C ALA A 278 -23.16 -16.32 -0.18
N ASP A 279 -23.95 -17.36 0.09
CA ASP A 279 -25.31 -17.55 -0.44
C ASP A 279 -26.31 -16.59 0.21
N THR A 280 -26.17 -16.26 1.50
CA THR A 280 -26.99 -15.22 2.16
C THR A 280 -26.60 -13.82 1.73
N TRP A 281 -25.32 -13.52 1.49
CA TRP A 281 -24.90 -12.23 0.92
C TRP A 281 -25.37 -12.05 -0.53
N LEU A 282 -25.25 -13.09 -1.37
CA LEU A 282 -25.84 -13.11 -2.72
C LEU A 282 -27.36 -12.93 -2.70
N ALA A 283 -28.04 -13.53 -1.70
CA ALA A 283 -29.48 -13.34 -1.51
C ALA A 283 -29.84 -11.91 -1.05
N SER A 284 -29.07 -11.31 -0.14
CA SER A 284 -29.28 -9.94 0.35
C SER A 284 -29.02 -8.87 -0.72
N LEU A 285 -28.09 -9.13 -1.65
CA LEU A 285 -27.88 -8.28 -2.83
C LEU A 285 -28.97 -8.44 -3.88
N ALA A 286 -29.55 -9.64 -4.02
CA ALA A 286 -30.63 -9.91 -4.97
C ALA A 286 -31.99 -9.32 -4.52
N THR A 287 -32.19 -9.10 -3.21
CA THR A 287 -33.47 -8.60 -2.68
C THR A 287 -33.53 -7.10 -2.47
N GLY A 288 -32.42 -6.36 -2.59
CA GLY A 288 -32.43 -4.89 -2.49
C GLY A 288 -33.07 -4.38 -1.19
N GLU A 289 -32.89 -5.10 -0.08
CA GLU A 289 -33.51 -4.75 1.19
C GLU A 289 -32.74 -3.59 1.83
N SER A 290 -33.26 -2.38 1.66
CA SER A 290 -32.79 -1.20 2.40
C SER A 290 -33.24 -1.33 3.85
N ASP A 291 -32.31 -1.32 4.82
CA ASP A 291 -32.56 -1.42 6.26
C ASP A 291 -33.43 -0.27 6.81
N ALA A 292 -34.73 -0.30 6.51
CA ALA A 292 -35.75 0.61 7.04
C ALA A 292 -36.11 0.31 8.51
N ALA A 293 -35.62 -0.80 9.07
CA ALA A 293 -35.86 -1.20 10.44
C ALA A 293 -35.01 -0.38 11.45
N ALA A 294 -33.75 -0.10 11.12
CA ALA A 294 -32.85 0.64 12.02
C ALA A 294 -33.28 2.11 12.19
N ALA A 295 -33.79 2.75 11.13
CA ALA A 295 -34.29 4.12 11.15
C ALA A 295 -35.50 4.31 12.08
N ARG A 296 -36.37 3.28 12.22
CA ARG A 296 -37.56 3.34 13.08
C ARG A 296 -37.21 3.31 14.57
N THR A 297 -36.15 2.58 14.95
CA THR A 297 -35.66 2.54 16.33
C THR A 297 -34.96 3.83 16.77
N ALA A 298 -34.23 4.49 15.86
CA ALA A 298 -33.58 5.77 16.15
C ALA A 298 -34.59 6.92 16.33
N ALA A 299 -35.64 6.97 15.50
CA ALA A 299 -36.70 7.97 15.61
C ALA A 299 -37.51 7.83 16.92
N ALA A 300 -37.75 6.61 17.39
CA ALA A 300 -38.47 6.36 18.65
C ALA A 300 -37.65 6.75 19.89
N ALA A 301 -36.32 6.60 19.84
CA ALA A 301 -35.43 7.02 20.92
C ALA A 301 -35.31 8.55 21.03
N ALA A 302 -35.23 9.25 19.88
CA ALA A 302 -35.16 10.71 19.85
C ALA A 302 -36.45 11.37 20.40
N LEU A 303 -37.62 10.81 20.10
CA LEU A 303 -38.90 11.32 20.60
C LEU A 303 -39.03 11.15 22.14
N ARG A 304 -38.49 10.07 22.70
CA ARG A 304 -38.49 9.83 24.15
C ARG A 304 -37.55 10.80 24.88
N ALA A 305 -36.40 11.12 24.30
CA ALA A 305 -35.48 12.10 24.88
C ALA A 305 -36.06 13.53 24.87
N ALA A 306 -36.76 13.91 23.79
CA ALA A 306 -37.39 15.23 23.69
C ALA A 306 -38.53 15.42 24.71
N LEU A 307 -39.34 14.39 24.96
CA LEU A 307 -40.41 14.42 25.97
C LEU A 307 -39.86 14.50 27.40
N ALA A 308 -38.74 13.82 27.69
CA ALA A 308 -38.08 13.90 28.99
C ALA A 308 -37.50 15.30 29.26
N ALA A 309 -36.89 15.93 28.25
CA ALA A 309 -36.36 17.29 28.38
C ALA A 309 -37.47 18.33 28.61
N ALA A 310 -38.62 18.19 27.94
CA ALA A 310 -39.77 19.07 28.13
C ALA A 310 -40.39 18.93 29.53
N ALA A 311 -40.44 17.72 30.10
CA ALA A 311 -40.94 17.48 31.45
C ALA A 311 -40.02 18.12 32.52
N VAL A 312 -38.70 18.04 32.33
CA VAL A 312 -37.72 18.67 33.24
C VAL A 312 -37.80 20.19 33.15
N ALA A 313 -37.96 20.77 31.96
CA ALA A 313 -38.10 22.21 31.78
C ALA A 313 -39.38 22.76 32.47
N LEU A 314 -40.49 22.01 32.42
CA LEU A 314 -41.75 22.38 33.09
C LEU A 314 -41.63 22.34 34.62
N LEU A 315 -40.90 21.37 35.17
CA LEU A 315 -40.64 21.24 36.62
C LEU A 315 -39.72 22.35 37.16
N VAL A 316 -38.74 22.79 36.37
CA VAL A 316 -37.83 23.90 36.76
C VAL A 316 -38.54 25.26 36.69
N SER A 317 -39.59 25.38 35.87
CA SER A 317 -40.37 26.62 35.70
C SER A 317 -41.45 26.82 36.78
N SER A 318 -41.61 25.87 37.69
CA SER A 318 -42.62 25.88 38.76
C SER A 318 -42.03 25.92 40.18
N LEU A 319 -40.74 26.26 40.29
CA LEU A 319 -40.01 26.56 41.53
C LEU A 319 -39.69 28.05 41.65
#